data_AF-A0A956W6F8-F1
#
_entry.id   AF-A0A956W6F8-F1
#
_cell.length_a   1.000
_cell.length_b   1.000
_cell.length_c   1.000
_cell.angle_alpha   90.00
_cell.angle_beta   90.00
_cell.angle_gamma   90.00
#
_symmetry.space_group_name_H-M   'P 1'
#
loop_
_entity.id
_entity.type
_entity.pdbx_description
1 polymer ?
#
loop_
_entity_poly.entity_id
_entity_poly.type
_entity_poly.pdbx_seq_one_letter_code
_entity_poly.pdbx_strand_id
1 'polypeptide(L)' 'QMVTLLPSLEDCLERDAARGAASIPERVRALHEEFASAVTQERQSGAVLDTSDDASAYMTADRVQDAISRGLARLKVDA' A
#
# COMPACT_ATOMS: atom_id res chain seq x y z
N GLN A 1 0.09 -15.19 -0.28
CA GLN A 1 0.47 -14.25 0.79
C GLN A 1 0.09 -12.85 0.32
N MET A 2 -0.43 -12.00 1.19
CA MET A 2 -0.94 -10.68 0.83
C MET A 2 -0.13 -9.58 1.53
N VAL A 3 0.30 -8.59 0.76
CA VAL A 3 0.98 -7.39 1.24
C VAL A 3 0.30 -6.17 0.62
N THR A 4 -0.21 -5.27 1.46
CA THR A 4 -0.77 -3.99 1.05
C THR A 4 0.32 -2.93 1.15
N LEU A 5 0.58 -2.22 0.07
CA LEU A 5 1.46 -1.05 0.07
C LEU A 5 0.61 0.18 0.33
N LEU A 6 0.97 0.97 1.34
CA LEU A 6 0.27 2.18 1.73
C LEU A 6 1.27 3.35 1.79
N PRO A 7 1.74 3.85 0.64
CA PRO A 7 2.52 5.08 0.59
C PRO A 7 1.67 6.29 1.00
N SER A 8 2.31 7.44 1.15
CA SER A 8 1.66 8.69 1.47
C SER A 8 0.66 9.09 0.37
N LEU A 9 -0.30 9.94 0.72
CA LEU A 9 -1.24 10.47 -0.25
C LEU A 9 -0.52 11.31 -1.32
N GLU A 10 0.54 12.01 -0.92
CA GLU A 10 1.35 12.84 -1.83
C GLU A 10 2.01 11.96 -2.90
N ASP A 11 2.71 10.89 -2.50
CA ASP A 11 3.33 9.95 -3.43
C ASP A 11 2.30 9.28 -4.35
N CYS A 12 1.12 8.95 -3.82
CA CYS A 12 0.02 8.41 -4.62
C CYS A 12 -0.40 9.38 -5.72
N LEU A 13 -0.57 10.66 -5.39
CA LEU A 13 -0.99 11.71 -6.31
C LEU A 13 0.09 12.02 -7.35
N GLU A 14 1.35 12.10 -6.95
CA GLU A 14 2.47 12.33 -7.88
C GLU A 14 2.60 11.19 -8.89
N ARG A 15 2.52 9.94 -8.42
CA ARG A 15 2.60 8.76 -9.30
C ARG A 15 1.39 8.63 -10.23
N ASP A 16 0.20 9.04 -9.79
CA ASP A 16 -0.99 9.01 -10.62
C ASP A 16 -1.00 10.14 -11.65
N ALA A 17 -0.54 11.35 -11.27
CA ALA A 17 -0.42 12.51 -12.18
C ALA A 17 0.48 12.21 -13.38
N ALA A 18 1.54 11.42 -13.20
CA ALA A 18 2.42 10.99 -14.29
C ALA A 18 1.70 10.15 -15.38
N ARG A 19 0.49 9.64 -15.10
CA ARG A 19 -0.32 8.85 -16.06
C ARG A 19 -1.16 9.71 -17.01
N GLY A 20 -1.12 11.04 -16.86
CA GLY A 20 -1.76 11.99 -17.76
C GLY A 20 -3.28 12.05 -17.61
N ALA A 21 -4.01 12.17 -18.74
CA ALA A 21 -5.44 12.50 -18.78
C ALA A 21 -6.39 11.49 -18.13
N ALA A 22 -5.91 10.30 -17.74
CA ALA A 22 -6.68 9.28 -17.03
C ALA A 22 -6.59 9.42 -15.50
N SER A 23 -5.74 10.31 -14.99
CA SER A 23 -5.62 10.59 -13.56
C SER A 23 -6.88 11.27 -13.04
N ILE A 24 -7.42 10.76 -11.93
CA ILE A 24 -8.58 11.34 -11.24
C ILE A 24 -8.17 11.54 -9.78
N PRO A 25 -7.59 12.70 -9.42
CA PRO A 25 -7.05 12.96 -8.09
C PRO A 25 -8.05 12.73 -6.95
N GLU A 26 -9.32 13.05 -7.15
CA GLU A 26 -10.38 12.85 -6.17
C GLU A 26 -10.59 11.36 -5.86
N ARG A 27 -10.49 10.52 -6.89
CA ARG A 27 -10.57 9.07 -6.73
C ARG A 27 -9.37 8.52 -5.97
N VAL A 28 -8.17 9.05 -6.25
CA VAL A 28 -6.94 8.66 -5.51
C VAL A 28 -7.09 9.00 -4.03
N ARG A 29 -7.57 10.21 -3.70
CA ARG A 29 -7.83 10.63 -2.31
C ARG A 29 -8.83 9.72 -1.61
N ALA A 30 -9.98 9.46 -2.25
CA ALA A 30 -11.03 8.62 -1.67
C ALA A 30 -10.54 7.19 -1.39
N LEU A 31 -9.81 6.58 -2.33
CA LEU A 31 -9.27 5.24 -2.16
C LEU A 31 -8.18 5.21 -1.08
N HIS A 32 -7.29 6.21 -1.04
CA HIS A 32 -6.24 6.29 -0.03
C HIS A 32 -6.83 6.36 1.38
N GLU A 33 -7.84 7.20 1.59
CA GLU A 33 -8.55 7.31 2.87
C GLU A 33 -9.23 5.98 3.27
N GLU A 34 -9.87 5.30 2.32
CA GLU A 34 -10.48 3.97 2.55
C GLU A 34 -9.44 2.95 3.02
N PHE A 35 -8.31 2.84 2.33
CA PHE A 35 -7.24 1.90 2.70
C PHE A 35 -6.58 2.28 4.03
N ALA A 36 -6.26 3.56 4.25
CA ALA A 36 -5.65 4.02 5.50
C ALA A 36 -6.58 3.78 6.71
N SER A 37 -7.88 4.01 6.54
CA SER A 37 -8.89 3.70 7.54
C SER A 37 -8.98 2.20 7.82
N ALA A 38 -8.98 1.36 6.79
CA ALA A 38 -9.01 -0.09 6.93
C ALA A 38 -7.77 -0.67 7.64
N VAL A 39 -6.59 -0.08 7.40
CA VAL A 39 -5.34 -0.42 8.10
C VAL A 39 -5.43 -0.03 9.57
N THR A 40 -5.86 1.20 9.87
CA THR A 40 -5.97 1.71 11.25
C THR A 40 -6.96 0.89 12.08
N GLN A 41 -8.02 0.36 11.44
CA GLN A 41 -9.04 -0.45 12.09
C GLN A 41 -8.70 -1.96 12.14
N GLU A 42 -7.48 -2.35 11.74
CA GLU A 42 -7.02 -3.75 11.67
C GLU A 42 -7.93 -4.67 10.84
N ARG A 43 -8.66 -4.07 9.87
CA ARG A 43 -9.58 -4.75 8.96
C ARG A 43 -8.87 -5.33 7.74
N GLN A 44 -7.62 -4.94 7.51
CA GLN A 44 -6.77 -5.50 6.47
C GLN A 44 -6.19 -6.84 6.91
N SER A 45 -6.23 -7.83 6.02
CA SER A 45 -5.49 -9.08 6.19
C SER A 45 -4.12 -8.98 5.52
N GLY A 46 -3.14 -9.72 6.03
CA GLY A 46 -1.76 -9.64 5.52
C GLY A 46 -0.92 -8.53 6.15
N ALA A 47 0.25 -8.32 5.56
CA ALA A 47 1.17 -7.26 6.00
C ALA A 47 0.81 -5.94 5.33
N VAL A 48 0.97 -4.85 6.05
CA VAL A 48 0.87 -3.49 5.50
C VAL A 48 2.27 -2.88 5.54
N LEU A 49 2.72 -2.34 4.41
CA LEU A 49 3.99 -1.64 4.31
C LEU A 49 3.76 -0.19 3.92
N ASP A 50 4.20 0.72 4.76
CA ASP A 50 4.40 2.12 4.36
C ASP A 50 5.62 2.18 3.44
N THR A 51 5.43 2.70 2.23
CA THR A 51 6.47 2.78 1.17
C THR A 51 6.81 4.21 0.80
N SER A 52 6.38 5.20 1.58
CA SER A 52 6.58 6.63 1.29
C SER A 52 8.06 6.99 1.19
N ASP A 53 8.89 6.39 2.05
CA ASP A 53 10.33 6.66 2.11
C ASP A 53 11.18 5.68 1.25
N ASP A 54 10.55 4.85 0.42
CA ASP A 54 11.30 3.94 -0.44
C ASP A 54 11.95 4.71 -1.60
N ALA A 55 13.27 4.82 -1.58
CA ALA A 55 14.02 5.54 -2.61
C ALA A 55 13.93 4.88 -4.00
N SER A 56 13.48 3.62 -4.10
CA SER A 56 13.24 2.95 -5.37
C SER A 56 12.28 1.76 -5.24
N ALA A 57 11.72 1.33 -6.38
CA ALA A 57 10.91 0.12 -6.45
C ALA A 57 11.66 -1.17 -6.04
N TYR A 58 12.99 -1.20 -6.17
CA TYR A 58 13.80 -2.33 -5.71
C TYR A 58 13.78 -2.46 -4.19
N MET A 59 13.85 -1.33 -3.47
CA MET A 59 13.72 -1.33 -2.01
C MET A 59 12.34 -1.81 -1.57
N THR A 60 11.29 -1.33 -2.22
CA THR A 60 9.93 -1.82 -1.98
C THR A 60 9.84 -3.34 -2.20
N ALA A 61 10.43 -3.85 -3.28
CA ALA A 61 10.44 -5.28 -3.59
C ALA A 61 11.18 -6.10 -2.51
N ASP A 62 12.34 -5.65 -2.04
CA ASP A 62 13.08 -6.31 -0.97
C ASP A 62 12.28 -6.34 0.33
N ARG A 63 11.63 -5.23 0.70
CA ARG A 63 10.77 -5.15 1.89
C ARG A 63 9.56 -6.07 1.79
N VAL A 64 8.96 -6.20 0.61
CA VAL A 64 7.87 -7.16 0.35
C VAL A 64 8.36 -8.59 0.53
N GLN A 65 9.54 -8.93 -0.01
CA GLN A 65 10.12 -10.27 0.15
C GLN A 65 10.46 -10.58 1.61
N ASP A 66 10.98 -9.61 2.37
CA ASP A 66 11.26 -9.77 3.80
C ASP A 66 9.95 -10.00 4.60
N ALA A 67 8.90 -9.22 4.33
CA ALA A 67 7.59 -9.40 4.97
C ALA A 67 6.98 -10.79 4.70
N ILE A 68 7.15 -11.29 3.47
CA ILE A 68 6.75 -12.64 3.06
C ILE A 68 7.57 -13.70 3.80
N SER A 69 8.89 -13.57 3.80
CA SER A 69 9.83 -14.55 4.37
C SER A 69 9.68 -14.69 5.88
N ARG A 70 9.34 -13.58 6.56
CA ARG A 70 9.02 -13.54 8.00
C ARG A 70 7.62 -14.05 8.32
N GLY A 71 6.81 -14.34 7.31
CA GLY A 71 5.43 -14.81 7.49
C GLY A 71 4.47 -13.73 8.00
N LEU A 72 4.80 -12.45 7.82
CA LEU A 72 3.94 -11.31 8.18
C LEU A 72 2.78 -11.14 7.17
N ALA A 73 2.98 -11.58 5.93
CA ALA A 73 2.02 -11.50 4.83
C ALA A 73 0.93 -12.61 4.84
N ARG A 74 0.41 -12.97 6.03
CA ARG A 74 -0.59 -14.03 6.20
C ARG A 74 -2.02 -13.49 6.10
N LEU A 75 -2.86 -14.17 5.33
CA LEU A 75 -4.30 -13.89 5.29
C LEU A 75 -4.90 -14.24 6.67
N LYS A 76 -5.78 -13.37 7.20
CA LYS A 76 -6.69 -13.77 8.29
C LYS A 76 -7.60 -14.83 7.68
N VAL A 77 -7.53 -16.05 8.21
CA VAL A 77 -8.54 -17.08 7.93
C VAL A 77 -9.62 -16.86 8.97
N ASP A 78 -10.79 -16.42 8.55
CA ASP A 78 -11.95 -16.38 9.44
C ASP A 78 -12.22 -17.82 9.89
N ALA A 79 -12.16 -18.05 11.20
CA ALA A 79 -12.45 -19.33 11.85
C ALA A 79 -13.93 -19.41 12.24
#